data_AF-A0A964GL59-F1
#
_entry.id   AF-A0A964GL59-F1
#
_cell.length_a   1.000
_cell.length_b   1.000
_cell.length_c   1.000
_cell.angle_alpha   90.00
_cell.angle_beta   90.00
_cell.angle_gamma   90.00
#
_symmetry.space_group_name_H-M   'P 1'
#
loop_
_entity.id
_entity.type
_entity.pdbx_description
1 polymer ?
#
loop_
_entity_poly.entity_id
_entity_poly.type
_entity_poly.pdbx_seq_one_letter_code
_entity_poly.pdbx_strand_id
1 'polypeptide(L)'
;MPRFAANLTMLFNEVPFMDRFALAAKAGFTGVEYLFPYEFNRHELKAALTRHNLAQVLHNLPAGNWAGGERGIAVLPDRVDDFRRGVADAIDYATTLNCSQVNCLSGIAPQGVDPDVLRATFVSNLRLAAKELGKHGIRLLIEPINHYDIPGFYLNTVEQAVSII
;
A
#
# COMPACT_ATOMS: atom_id res chain seq x y z
N MET A 1 21.43 4.16 -14.42
CA MET A 1 20.83 5.30 -13.70
C MET A 1 19.56 4.82 -12.99
N PRO A 2 19.21 5.36 -11.82
CA PRO A 2 17.94 5.06 -11.15
C PRO A 2 16.75 5.39 -12.07
N ARG A 3 15.66 4.62 -11.93
CA ARG A 3 14.36 4.93 -12.56
C ARG A 3 13.44 5.48 -11.49
N PHE A 4 12.93 6.69 -11.69
CA PHE A 4 12.06 7.36 -10.72
C PHE A 4 10.59 7.11 -11.06
N ALA A 5 9.78 6.94 -10.03
CA ALA A 5 8.32 6.91 -10.13
C ALA A 5 7.74 8.17 -9.48
N ALA A 6 6.74 8.79 -10.10
CA ALA A 6 6.04 9.89 -9.47
C ALA A 6 5.00 9.35 -8.48
N ASN A 7 5.07 9.76 -7.22
CA ASN A 7 4.03 9.46 -6.25
C ASN A 7 2.86 10.44 -6.42
N LEU A 8 1.77 9.99 -7.04
CA LEU A 8 0.60 10.82 -7.38
C LEU A 8 -0.28 11.16 -6.19
N THR A 9 -0.02 10.59 -5.00
CA THR A 9 -0.64 11.07 -3.76
C THR A 9 0.03 12.37 -3.30
N MET A 10 1.34 12.48 -3.48
CA MET A 10 2.14 13.59 -2.98
C MET A 10 2.39 14.68 -4.03
N LEU A 11 2.51 14.29 -5.29
CA LEU A 11 2.81 15.19 -6.42
C LEU A 11 1.57 15.47 -7.26
N PHE A 12 1.60 16.59 -7.97
CA PHE A 12 0.55 17.02 -8.91
C PHE A 12 -0.81 17.25 -8.22
N ASN A 13 -0.78 17.67 -6.96
CA ASN A 13 -1.98 17.94 -6.16
C ASN A 13 -2.75 19.19 -6.61
N GLU A 14 -2.24 19.94 -7.58
CA GLU A 14 -2.90 21.09 -8.21
C GLU A 14 -4.08 20.67 -9.11
N VAL A 15 -4.20 19.38 -9.43
CA VAL A 15 -5.29 18.81 -10.25
C VAL A 15 -5.94 17.58 -9.59
N PRO A 16 -7.18 17.22 -9.98
CA PRO A 16 -7.82 15.96 -9.58
C PRO A 16 -6.96 14.73 -9.88
N PHE A 17 -7.11 13.67 -9.09
CA PHE A 17 -6.23 12.49 -9.13
C PHE A 17 -6.03 11.89 -10.53
N MET A 18 -7.10 11.73 -11.31
CA MET A 18 -7.01 11.12 -12.64
C MET A 18 -6.24 11.98 -13.65
N ASP A 19 -6.20 13.30 -13.48
CA ASP A 19 -5.44 14.20 -14.35
C ASP A 19 -3.93 14.16 -14.07
N ARG A 20 -3.52 13.62 -12.91
CA ARG A 20 -2.11 13.55 -12.49
C ARG A 20 -1.27 12.60 -13.34
N PHE A 21 -1.88 11.56 -13.92
CA PHE A 21 -1.19 10.63 -14.82
C PHE A 21 -0.64 11.37 -16.05
N ALA A 22 -1.42 12.27 -16.63
CA ALA A 22 -0.98 13.08 -17.77
C ALA A 22 0.19 14.00 -17.39
N LEU A 23 0.14 14.63 -16.21
CA LEU A 23 1.19 15.51 -15.73
C LEU A 23 2.49 14.75 -15.41
N ALA A 24 2.40 13.58 -14.79
CA ALA A 24 3.56 12.73 -14.53
C ALA A 24 4.27 12.32 -15.84
N ALA A 25 3.51 11.87 -16.84
CA ALA A 25 4.09 11.51 -18.13
C ALA A 25 4.71 12.73 -18.85
N LYS A 26 4.04 13.89 -18.80
CA LYS A 26 4.56 15.15 -19.37
C LYS A 26 5.86 15.60 -18.68
N ALA A 27 6.00 15.35 -17.39
CA ALA A 27 7.21 15.61 -16.61
C ALA A 27 8.33 14.58 -16.86
N GLY A 28 8.11 13.58 -17.73
CA GLY A 28 9.11 12.60 -18.13
C GLY A 28 9.15 11.33 -17.27
N PHE A 29 8.21 11.16 -16.34
CA PHE A 29 8.11 9.90 -15.60
C PHE A 29 7.59 8.78 -16.50
N THR A 30 8.11 7.58 -16.29
CA THR A 30 7.67 6.34 -16.96
C THR A 30 6.99 5.38 -16.00
N GLY A 31 6.99 5.71 -14.70
CA GLY A 31 6.32 4.96 -13.64
C GLY A 31 5.63 5.89 -12.66
N VAL A 32 4.55 5.40 -12.06
CA VAL A 32 3.80 6.09 -11.01
C VAL A 32 3.50 5.16 -9.85
N GLU A 33 3.35 5.74 -8.68
CA GLU A 33 2.83 5.10 -7.48
C GLU A 33 1.84 6.03 -6.78
N TYR A 34 1.04 5.48 -5.88
CA TYR A 34 0.12 6.24 -5.02
C TYR A 34 -0.37 5.34 -3.89
N LEU A 35 -0.90 5.91 -2.81
CA LEU A 35 -1.30 5.14 -1.64
C LEU A 35 -2.44 4.16 -1.97
N PHE A 36 -3.60 4.65 -2.41
CA PHE A 36 -4.83 3.85 -2.46
C PHE A 36 -5.60 4.05 -3.78
N PRO A 37 -5.81 3.00 -4.59
CA PRO A 37 -6.62 3.09 -5.81
C PRO A 37 -8.13 2.93 -5.59
N TYR A 38 -8.57 2.52 -4.40
CA TYR A 38 -9.85 1.82 -4.19
C TYR A 38 -11.11 2.66 -4.43
N GLU A 39 -11.00 3.98 -4.48
CA GLU A 39 -12.10 4.89 -4.83
C GLU A 39 -12.34 4.99 -6.34
N PHE A 40 -11.42 4.48 -7.16
CA PHE A 40 -11.46 4.57 -8.62
C PHE A 40 -11.68 3.21 -9.24
N ASN A 41 -12.38 3.17 -10.38
CA ASN A 41 -12.50 1.93 -11.13
C ASN A 41 -11.12 1.49 -11.65
N ARG A 42 -10.69 0.28 -11.31
CA ARG A 42 -9.41 -0.29 -11.76
C ARG A 42 -9.19 -0.27 -13.29
N HIS A 43 -10.26 -0.35 -14.09
CA HIS A 43 -10.17 -0.27 -15.55
C HIS A 43 -9.95 1.16 -16.05
N GLU A 44 -10.48 2.17 -15.35
CA GLU A 44 -10.18 3.59 -15.65
C GLU A 44 -8.73 3.91 -15.32
N LEU A 45 -8.23 3.44 -14.18
CA LEU A 45 -6.81 3.53 -13.81
C LEU A 45 -5.92 2.85 -14.86
N LYS A 46 -6.28 1.64 -15.30
CA LYS A 46 -5.56 0.93 -16.37
C LYS A 46 -5.56 1.70 -17.69
N ALA A 47 -6.70 2.32 -18.05
CA ALA A 47 -6.81 3.14 -19.23
C ALA A 47 -5.92 4.39 -19.15
N ALA A 48 -5.87 5.05 -17.99
CA ALA A 48 -4.99 6.20 -17.77
C ALA A 48 -3.50 5.82 -17.87
N LEU A 49 -3.09 4.72 -17.23
CA LEU A 49 -1.73 4.18 -17.33
C LEU A 49 -1.35 3.89 -18.79
N THR A 50 -2.23 3.23 -19.54
CA THR A 50 -2.00 2.86 -20.94
C THR A 50 -1.92 4.10 -21.83
N ARG A 51 -2.86 5.04 -21.67
CA ARG A 51 -2.93 6.30 -22.44
C ARG A 51 -1.67 7.13 -22.30
N HIS A 52 -1.07 7.12 -21.13
CA HIS A 52 0.10 7.93 -20.80
C HIS A 52 1.42 7.15 -20.79
N ASN A 53 1.41 5.87 -21.20
CA ASN A 53 2.56 4.98 -21.22
C ASN A 53 3.31 4.92 -19.87
N LEU A 54 2.54 4.78 -18.79
CA LEU A 54 3.04 4.72 -17.42
C LEU A 54 2.93 3.31 -16.86
N ALA A 55 3.95 2.87 -16.13
CA ALA A 55 3.92 1.66 -15.33
C ALA A 55 3.36 1.95 -13.92
N GLN A 56 2.48 1.08 -13.41
CA GLN A 56 2.12 1.09 -12.00
C GLN A 56 3.24 0.44 -11.18
N VAL A 57 3.97 1.23 -10.40
CA VAL A 57 5.16 0.78 -9.66
C VAL A 57 4.82 0.26 -8.26
N LEU A 58 3.91 0.93 -7.55
CA LEU A 58 3.49 0.56 -6.21
C LEU A 58 2.11 1.12 -5.88
N HIS A 59 1.33 0.37 -5.09
CA HIS A 59 0.24 0.91 -4.27
C HIS A 59 0.14 0.13 -2.96
N ASN A 60 -0.63 0.62 -1.99
CA ASN A 60 -0.82 -0.04 -0.71
C ASN A 60 -2.02 -0.98 -0.73
N LEU A 61 -2.04 -1.96 0.18
CA LEU A 61 -3.26 -2.65 0.62
C LEU A 61 -4.29 -1.65 1.19
N PRO A 62 -5.59 -2.01 1.28
CA PRO A 62 -6.57 -1.18 1.99
C PRO A 62 -6.14 -0.90 3.44
N ALA A 63 -6.21 0.37 3.84
CA ALA A 63 -5.67 0.83 5.12
C ALA A 63 -6.73 1.05 6.23
N GLY A 64 -7.95 0.55 6.01
CA GLY A 64 -9.08 0.77 6.91
C GLY A 64 -9.70 2.17 6.79
N ASN A 65 -10.29 2.66 7.88
CA ASN A 65 -10.91 3.97 7.98
C ASN A 65 -9.84 5.06 8.15
N TRP A 66 -9.24 5.46 7.02
CA TRP A 66 -8.21 6.51 6.99
C TRP A 66 -8.70 7.83 7.59
N ALA A 67 -9.95 8.21 7.31
CA ALA A 67 -10.58 9.42 7.86
C ALA A 67 -10.81 9.34 9.38
N GLY A 68 -11.06 8.12 9.90
CA GLY A 68 -11.18 7.83 11.33
C GLY A 68 -9.85 7.70 12.07
N GLY A 69 -8.72 7.95 11.41
CA GLY A 69 -7.39 7.94 12.02
C GLY A 69 -6.61 6.63 11.85
N GLU A 70 -7.19 5.60 11.21
CA GLU A 70 -6.44 4.38 10.90
C GLU A 70 -5.35 4.67 9.86
N ARG A 71 -4.23 3.96 9.98
CA ARG A 71 -3.06 4.11 9.09
C ARG A 71 -2.59 2.75 8.58
N GLY A 72 -3.53 1.85 8.30
CA GLY A 72 -3.27 0.42 8.17
C GLY A 72 -3.91 -0.35 9.31
N ILE A 73 -4.24 -1.61 9.03
CA ILE A 73 -5.00 -2.48 9.94
C ILE A 73 -4.31 -3.84 10.17
N ALA A 74 -3.09 -4.03 9.65
CA ALA A 74 -2.42 -5.32 9.67
C ALA A 74 -1.99 -5.76 11.08
N VAL A 75 -1.75 -4.81 11.99
CA VAL A 75 -1.42 -5.06 13.40
C VAL A 75 -2.65 -5.20 14.30
N LEU A 76 -3.85 -4.88 13.81
CA LEU A 76 -5.07 -4.78 14.62
C LEU A 76 -5.75 -6.15 14.79
N PRO A 77 -5.79 -6.74 16.00
CA PRO A 77 -6.34 -8.09 16.20
C PRO A 77 -7.83 -8.22 15.90
N ASP A 78 -8.59 -7.15 16.08
CA ASP A 78 -10.03 -7.05 15.83
C ASP A 78 -10.38 -6.80 14.34
N ARG A 79 -9.37 -6.61 13.47
CA ARG A 79 -9.55 -6.31 12.04
C ARG A 79 -8.98 -7.38 11.10
N VAL A 80 -8.65 -8.56 11.61
CA VAL A 80 -8.06 -9.66 10.81
C VAL A 80 -8.91 -10.03 9.59
N ASP A 81 -10.23 -10.10 9.74
CA ASP A 81 -11.09 -10.47 8.61
C ASP A 81 -11.20 -9.35 7.57
N ASP A 82 -11.15 -8.09 7.99
CA ASP A 82 -11.11 -6.93 7.10
C ASP A 82 -9.80 -6.90 6.31
N PHE A 83 -8.68 -7.17 6.99
CA PHE A 83 -7.38 -7.31 6.36
C PHE A 83 -7.39 -8.40 5.27
N ARG A 84 -7.94 -9.58 5.58
CA ARG A 84 -8.06 -10.69 4.63
C ARG A 84 -8.86 -10.33 3.38
N ARG A 85 -9.99 -9.61 3.55
CA ARG A 85 -10.79 -9.13 2.41
C ARG A 85 -10.01 -8.10 1.59
N GLY A 86 -9.30 -7.19 2.26
CA GLY A 86 -8.49 -6.18 1.58
C GLY A 86 -7.32 -6.75 0.77
N VAL A 87 -6.78 -7.92 1.15
CA VAL A 87 -5.78 -8.62 0.33
C VAL A 87 -6.37 -9.06 -1.02
N ALA A 88 -7.61 -9.54 -1.05
CA ALA A 88 -8.28 -9.92 -2.29
C ALA A 88 -8.50 -8.70 -3.20
N ASP A 89 -8.97 -7.58 -2.64
CA ASP A 89 -9.13 -6.34 -3.39
C ASP A 89 -7.79 -5.88 -3.99
N ALA A 90 -6.71 -5.92 -3.20
CA ALA A 90 -5.40 -5.52 -3.69
C ALA A 90 -4.88 -6.43 -4.81
N ILE A 91 -5.15 -7.74 -4.78
CA ILE A 91 -4.82 -8.68 -5.86
C ILE A 91 -5.56 -8.29 -7.15
N ASP A 92 -6.85 -7.97 -7.07
CA ASP A 92 -7.66 -7.59 -8.23
C ASP A 92 -7.13 -6.31 -8.91
N TYR A 93 -6.81 -5.29 -8.10
CA TYR A 93 -6.21 -4.05 -8.58
C TYR A 93 -4.81 -4.28 -9.13
N ALA A 94 -3.90 -4.89 -8.37
CA ALA A 94 -2.53 -5.12 -8.80
C ALA A 94 -2.48 -5.93 -10.11
N THR A 95 -3.29 -6.98 -10.23
CA THR A 95 -3.41 -7.78 -11.46
C THR A 95 -3.89 -6.94 -12.63
N THR A 96 -4.97 -6.17 -12.46
CA THR A 96 -5.53 -5.33 -13.53
C THR A 96 -4.55 -4.24 -13.99
N LEU A 97 -3.85 -3.63 -13.04
CA LEU A 97 -2.90 -2.55 -13.29
C LEU A 97 -1.55 -3.05 -13.79
N ASN A 98 -1.30 -4.37 -13.76
CA ASN A 98 0.01 -4.99 -13.99
C ASN A 98 1.07 -4.46 -13.01
N CYS A 99 0.69 -4.30 -11.74
CA CYS A 99 1.57 -3.91 -10.65
C CYS A 99 2.15 -5.17 -9.99
N SER A 100 3.46 -5.34 -10.03
CA SER A 100 4.12 -6.54 -9.51
C SER A 100 4.37 -6.51 -8.00
N GLN A 101 3.96 -5.46 -7.30
CA GLN A 101 4.25 -5.30 -5.87
C GLN A 101 3.28 -4.36 -5.17
N VAL A 102 2.96 -4.65 -3.90
CA VAL A 102 2.07 -3.85 -3.05
C VAL A 102 2.63 -3.72 -1.64
N ASN A 103 2.37 -2.58 -0.99
CA ASN A 103 2.84 -2.30 0.36
C ASN A 103 1.74 -2.57 1.41
N CYS A 104 2.13 -3.15 2.55
CA CYS A 104 1.27 -3.37 3.70
C CYS A 104 1.63 -2.40 4.82
N LEU A 105 0.77 -1.42 5.05
CA LEU A 105 0.88 -0.56 6.22
C LEU A 105 0.55 -1.34 7.49
N SER A 106 1.46 -1.30 8.46
CA SER A 106 1.29 -2.03 9.73
C SER A 106 0.08 -1.56 10.52
N GLY A 107 -0.13 -0.23 10.59
CA GLY A 107 -1.15 0.41 11.42
C GLY A 107 -0.56 1.00 12.70
N ILE A 108 -1.42 1.70 13.45
CA ILE A 108 -1.07 2.24 14.77
C ILE A 108 -1.34 1.15 15.81
N ALA A 109 -0.38 0.90 16.70
CA ALA A 109 -0.54 -0.10 17.75
C ALA A 109 -1.66 0.31 18.73
N PRO A 110 -2.69 -0.52 18.96
CA PRO A 110 -3.74 -0.21 19.91
C PRO A 110 -3.20 -0.24 21.35
N GLN A 111 -3.71 0.65 22.20
CA GLN A 111 -3.31 0.71 23.59
C GLN A 111 -3.85 -0.50 24.38
N GLY A 112 -3.07 -0.96 25.36
CA GLY A 112 -3.48 -2.03 26.27
C GLY A 112 -3.48 -3.45 25.68
N VAL A 113 -3.05 -3.62 24.43
CA VAL A 113 -2.87 -4.95 23.82
C VAL A 113 -1.44 -5.43 24.05
N ASP A 114 -1.30 -6.70 24.41
CA ASP A 114 -0.02 -7.36 24.62
C ASP A 114 0.87 -7.26 23.35
N PRO A 115 2.13 -6.80 23.44
CA PRO A 115 3.06 -6.74 22.31
C PRO A 115 3.21 -8.06 21.54
N ASP A 116 3.14 -9.21 22.21
CA ASP A 116 3.23 -10.52 21.57
C ASP A 116 1.99 -10.81 20.73
N VAL A 117 0.81 -10.37 21.18
CA VAL A 117 -0.44 -10.47 20.41
C VAL A 117 -0.37 -9.58 19.16
N LEU A 118 0.17 -8.36 19.29
CA LEU A 118 0.36 -7.45 18.14
C LEU A 118 1.32 -8.05 17.12
N ARG A 119 2.47 -8.56 17.57
CA ARG A 119 3.46 -9.19 16.69
C ARG A 119 2.88 -10.43 16.02
N ALA A 120 2.21 -11.30 16.77
CA ALA A 120 1.59 -12.51 16.22
C ALA A 120 0.52 -12.17 15.17
N THR A 121 -0.32 -11.17 15.44
CA THR A 121 -1.34 -10.68 14.51
C THR A 121 -0.71 -10.17 13.23
N PHE A 122 0.28 -9.26 13.34
CA PHE A 122 0.94 -8.67 12.18
C PHE A 122 1.64 -9.72 11.33
N VAL A 123 2.45 -10.60 11.94
CA VAL A 123 3.15 -11.68 11.22
C VAL A 123 2.17 -12.66 10.56
N SER A 124 1.08 -13.02 11.23
CA SER A 124 0.06 -13.90 10.65
C SER A 124 -0.60 -13.29 9.42
N ASN A 125 -0.96 -12.00 9.50
CA ASN A 125 -1.52 -11.23 8.40
C ASN A 125 -0.53 -11.10 7.23
N LEU A 126 0.75 -10.79 7.49
CA LEU A 126 1.78 -10.73 6.44
C LEU A 126 2.00 -12.08 5.76
N ARG A 127 2.02 -13.19 6.51
CA ARG A 127 2.15 -14.54 5.93
C ARG A 127 0.97 -14.87 5.02
N LEU A 128 -0.25 -14.53 5.44
CA LEU A 128 -1.44 -14.71 4.61
C LEU A 128 -1.36 -13.86 3.34
N ALA A 129 -1.07 -12.57 3.47
CA ALA A 129 -0.97 -11.67 2.33
C ALA A 129 0.12 -12.11 1.35
N ALA A 130 1.33 -12.43 1.84
CA ALA A 130 2.43 -12.89 1.00
C ALA A 130 2.10 -14.20 0.26
N LYS A 131 1.43 -15.14 0.93
CA LYS A 131 0.98 -16.39 0.31
C LYS A 131 -0.04 -16.14 -0.81
N GLU A 132 -1.05 -15.31 -0.56
CA GLU A 132 -2.12 -15.05 -1.53
C GLU A 132 -1.61 -14.20 -2.71
N LEU A 133 -0.89 -13.11 -2.44
CA LEU A 133 -0.26 -12.27 -3.47
C LEU A 133 0.75 -13.06 -4.32
N GLY A 134 1.50 -13.97 -3.70
CA GLY A 134 2.48 -14.83 -4.36
C GLY A 134 1.88 -15.75 -5.43
N LYS A 135 0.61 -16.17 -5.30
CA LYS A 135 -0.10 -16.95 -6.33
C LYS A 135 -0.24 -16.19 -7.65
N HIS A 136 -0.18 -14.86 -7.59
CA HIS A 136 -0.30 -13.95 -8.74
C HIS A 136 1.05 -13.30 -9.12
N GLY A 137 2.15 -13.74 -8.51
CA GLY A 137 3.48 -13.15 -8.74
C GLY A 137 3.65 -11.73 -8.20
N ILE A 138 2.80 -11.31 -7.25
CA ILE A 138 2.85 -9.98 -6.63
C ILE A 138 3.69 -10.06 -5.35
N ARG A 139 4.68 -9.17 -5.21
CA ARG A 139 5.50 -9.06 -4.00
C ARG A 139 4.81 -8.22 -2.94
N LEU A 140 4.80 -8.70 -1.70
CA LEU A 140 4.40 -7.91 -0.54
C LEU A 140 5.61 -7.14 0.01
N LEU A 141 5.44 -5.85 0.24
CA LEU A 141 6.39 -5.02 0.97
C LEU A 141 5.82 -4.64 2.34
N ILE A 142 6.72 -4.32 3.27
CA ILE A 142 6.44 -3.61 4.51
C ILE A 142 7.33 -2.38 4.58
N GLU A 143 6.81 -1.32 5.17
CA GLU A 143 7.46 -0.02 5.21
C GLU A 143 7.51 0.49 6.65
N PRO A 144 8.72 0.63 7.23
CA PRO A 144 8.88 1.36 8.48
C PRO A 144 8.55 2.83 8.30
N ILE A 145 7.71 3.39 9.17
CA ILE A 145 7.40 4.83 9.19
C ILE A 145 7.91 5.45 10.49
N ASN A 146 8.44 6.67 10.39
CA ASN A 146 8.98 7.37 11.54
C ASN A 146 7.87 7.82 12.53
N HIS A 147 8.27 8.01 13.80
CA HIS A 147 7.36 8.40 14.89
C HIS A 147 6.92 9.86 14.87
N TYR A 148 7.52 10.70 14.02
CA TYR A 148 7.16 12.12 13.94
C TYR A 148 5.92 12.32 13.07
N ASP A 149 5.90 11.69 11.89
CA ASP A 149 4.80 11.83 10.93
C ASP A 149 3.60 10.96 11.30
N ILE A 150 3.85 9.75 11.83
CA ILE A 150 2.78 8.84 12.32
C ILE A 150 3.14 8.32 13.72
N PRO A 151 2.84 9.10 14.78
CA PRO A 151 3.06 8.66 16.15
C PRO A 151 2.34 7.34 16.46
N GLY A 152 3.07 6.40 17.07
CA GLY A 152 2.51 5.10 17.46
C GLY A 152 2.38 4.08 16.31
N PHE A 153 2.90 4.38 15.12
CA PHE A 153 2.95 3.41 14.03
C PHE A 153 3.78 2.18 14.45
N TYR A 154 3.20 0.98 14.26
CA TYR A 154 3.74 -0.23 14.86
C TYR A 154 5.12 -0.59 14.30
N LEU A 155 5.27 -0.55 12.96
CA LEU A 155 6.52 -0.84 12.28
C LEU A 155 7.30 0.45 12.04
N ASN A 156 8.29 0.76 12.87
CA ASN A 156 8.91 2.11 12.86
C ASN A 156 10.44 2.14 12.78
N THR A 157 11.08 0.97 12.74
CA THR A 157 12.52 0.87 12.46
C THR A 157 12.81 -0.19 11.41
N VAL A 158 13.96 -0.03 10.74
CA VAL A 158 14.44 -1.02 9.76
C VAL A 158 14.78 -2.34 10.47
N GLU A 159 15.36 -2.29 11.66
CA GLU A 159 15.70 -3.46 12.47
C GLU A 159 14.45 -4.28 12.81
N GLN A 160 13.34 -3.61 13.14
CA GLN A 160 12.07 -4.27 13.39
C GLN A 160 11.55 -4.94 12.12
N ALA A 161 11.60 -4.28 10.96
CA ALA A 161 11.22 -4.89 9.68
C ALA A 161 12.06 -6.11 9.33
N VAL A 162 13.38 -6.04 9.50
CA VAL A 162 14.29 -7.17 9.30
C VAL A 162 13.96 -8.32 10.27
N SER A 163 13.54 -8.04 11.50
CA SER A 163 13.14 -9.09 12.46
C SER A 163 11.83 -9.82 12.09
N ILE A 164 11.05 -9.27 11.15
CA ILE A 164 9.72 -9.76 10.77
C ILE A 164 9.77 -10.58 9.47
N ILE A 165 10.65 -10.21 8.54
CA ILE A 165 10.89 -10.88 7.25
C ILE A 165 11.75 -12.13 7.47
#